data_AF-A0A9J6ZED2-F1
#
_entry.id   AF-A0A9J6ZED2-F1
#
_cell.length_a   1.000
_cell.length_b   1.000
_cell.length_c   1.000
_cell.angle_alpha   90.00
_cell.angle_beta   90.00
_cell.angle_gamma   90.00
#
_symmetry.space_group_name_H-M   'P 1'
#
loop_
_entity.id
_entity.type
_entity.pdbx_description
1 polymer ?
#
loop_
_entity_poly.entity_id
_entity_poly.type
_entity_poly.pdbx_seq_one_letter_code
_entity_poly.pdbx_strand_id
1 'polypeptide(L)'
;MSEQTVKLNDLPSGQMINHNGEVIYKHQAEKLVAEGLAMHLYTVSDEWVGKMLESMHDESMNGATGSDVYTAPDPNCKRILF
;
A
#
# COMPACT_ATOMS: atom_id res chain seq x y z
N MET A 1 6.57 14.81 -11.54
CA MET A 1 6.34 13.46 -12.10
C MET A 1 4.89 13.40 -12.53
N SER A 2 4.58 12.91 -13.73
CA SER A 2 3.20 12.74 -14.18
C SER A 2 2.52 11.68 -13.31
N GLU A 3 1.51 12.07 -12.53
CA GLU A 3 0.73 11.13 -11.70
C GLU A 3 0.09 10.07 -12.60
N GLN A 4 0.56 8.83 -12.50
CA GLN A 4 -0.12 7.71 -13.14
C GLN A 4 -1.31 7.32 -12.26
N THR A 5 -2.48 7.23 -12.87
CA THR A 5 -3.73 6.81 -12.21
C THR A 5 -4.17 5.43 -12.67
N VAL A 6 -4.82 4.67 -11.79
CA VAL A 6 -5.46 3.39 -12.09
C VAL A 6 -6.84 3.35 -11.46
N LYS A 7 -7.83 2.65 -12.04
CA LYS A 7 -9.14 2.49 -11.40
C LYS A 7 -9.11 1.33 -10.41
N LEU A 8 -9.79 1.48 -9.28
CA LEU A 8 -9.88 0.44 -8.24
C LEU A 8 -10.39 -0.89 -8.80
N ASN A 9 -11.38 -0.84 -9.70
CA ASN A 9 -11.97 -2.03 -10.32
C ASN A 9 -11.02 -2.77 -11.26
N ASP A 10 -9.99 -2.10 -11.79
CA ASP A 10 -9.00 -2.69 -12.68
C ASP A 10 -7.87 -3.41 -11.91
N LEU A 11 -7.85 -3.27 -10.57
CA LEU A 11 -6.84 -3.92 -9.73
C LEU A 11 -7.19 -5.40 -9.47
N PRO A 12 -6.17 -6.28 -9.42
CA PRO A 12 -6.39 -7.69 -9.16
C PRO A 12 -6.91 -7.93 -7.73
N SER A 13 -7.68 -8.99 -7.56
CA SER A 13 -8.10 -9.46 -6.23
C SER A 13 -6.87 -9.77 -5.36
N GLY A 14 -6.87 -9.27 -4.13
CA GLY A 14 -5.73 -9.42 -3.21
C GLY A 14 -4.65 -8.35 -3.35
N GLN A 15 -4.79 -7.39 -4.28
CA GLN A 15 -3.88 -6.24 -4.38
C GLN A 15 -3.80 -5.50 -3.03
N MET A 16 -2.57 -5.19 -2.62
CA MET A 16 -2.30 -4.30 -1.49
C MET A 16 -2.38 -2.84 -1.92
N ILE A 17 -3.01 -2.04 -1.07
CA ILE A 17 -3.34 -0.63 -1.28
C ILE A 17 -2.86 0.14 -0.06
N ASN A 18 -2.18 1.26 -0.29
CA ASN A 18 -1.89 2.22 0.76
C ASN A 18 -3.11 3.16 0.92
N HIS A 19 -3.62 3.22 2.14
CA HIS A 19 -4.66 4.15 2.58
C HIS A 19 -4.11 4.96 3.76
N ASN A 20 -3.74 6.21 3.50
CA ASN A 20 -3.21 7.14 4.52
C ASN A 20 -2.05 6.58 5.37
N GLY A 21 -1.14 5.83 4.75
CA GLY A 21 0.01 5.23 5.42
C GLY A 21 -0.24 3.82 5.97
N GLU A 22 -1.48 3.33 5.93
CA GLU A 22 -1.80 1.95 6.27
C GLU A 22 -1.90 1.09 5.01
N VAL A 23 -1.33 -0.11 5.04
CA VAL A 23 -1.46 -1.08 3.93
C VAL A 23 -2.67 -1.98 4.20
N ILE A 24 -3.65 -1.89 3.30
CA ILE A 24 -4.88 -2.69 3.33
C ILE A 24 -5.03 -3.50 2.05
N TYR A 25 -5.89 -4.51 2.06
CA TYR A 25 -6.24 -5.25 0.84
C TYR A 25 -7.34 -4.55 0.05
N LYS A 26 -7.37 -4.78 -1.27
CA LYS A 26 -8.38 -4.25 -2.20
C LYS A 26 -9.82 -4.36 -1.68
N HIS A 27 -10.20 -5.52 -1.14
CA HIS A 27 -11.56 -5.74 -0.64
C HIS A 27 -11.93 -4.84 0.56
N GLN A 28 -10.95 -4.41 1.35
CA GLN A 28 -11.16 -3.45 2.44
C GLN A 28 -11.30 -2.04 1.87
N ALA A 29 -10.49 -1.69 0.87
CA ALA A 29 -10.61 -0.42 0.16
C ALA A 29 -11.99 -0.29 -0.52
N GLU A 30 -12.48 -1.34 -1.18
CA GLU A 30 -13.81 -1.39 -1.78
C GLU A 30 -14.93 -1.11 -0.75
N LYS A 31 -14.80 -1.63 0.48
CA LYS A 31 -15.74 -1.33 1.57
C LYS A 31 -15.68 0.15 1.99
N LEU A 32 -14.47 0.68 2.20
CA LEU A 32 -14.28 2.09 2.57
C LEU A 32 -14.84 3.04 1.51
N VAL A 33 -14.70 2.68 0.23
CA VAL A 33 -15.28 3.43 -0.90
C VAL A 33 -16.81 3.39 -0.84
N ALA A 34 -17.39 2.20 -0.67
CA ALA A 34 -18.85 2.04 -0.57
C ALA A 34 -19.46 2.79 0.63
N GLU A 35 -18.70 2.93 1.72
CA GLU A 35 -19.08 3.67 2.92
C GLU A 35 -18.81 5.18 2.82
N GLY A 36 -18.19 5.65 1.74
CA GLY A 36 -17.83 7.07 1.56
C GLY A 36 -16.70 7.55 2.48
N LEU A 37 -15.90 6.64 3.03
CA LEU A 37 -14.83 6.90 3.99
C LEU A 37 -13.43 6.94 3.35
N ALA A 38 -13.30 6.49 2.10
CA ALA A 38 -12.03 6.52 1.38
C ALA A 38 -11.65 7.94 0.94
N MET A 39 -10.46 8.41 1.34
CA MET A 39 -9.96 9.76 0.97
C MET A 39 -8.84 9.71 -0.07
N HIS A 40 -7.83 8.87 0.12
CA HIS A 40 -6.73 8.68 -0.83
C HIS A 40 -6.27 7.23 -0.83
N LEU A 41 -6.24 6.62 -2.01
CA LEU A 41 -5.79 5.25 -2.21
C LEU A 41 -4.64 5.25 -3.22
N TYR A 42 -3.58 4.49 -2.92
CA TYR A 42 -2.43 4.29 -3.79
C TYR A 42 -2.11 2.82 -3.93
N THR A 43 -1.66 2.38 -5.11
CA THR A 43 -1.10 1.04 -5.25
C THR A 43 0.20 0.93 -4.47
N VAL A 44 0.48 -0.28 -3.99
CA VAL A 44 1.80 -0.63 -3.46
C VAL A 44 2.47 -1.59 -4.43
N SER A 45 3.72 -1.33 -4.77
CA SER A 45 4.54 -2.16 -5.64
C SER A 45 5.07 -3.39 -4.90
N ASP A 46 5.21 -4.50 -5.63
CA ASP A 46 5.77 -5.75 -5.09
C ASP A 46 7.19 -5.56 -4.53
N GLU A 47 7.97 -4.67 -5.14
CA GLU A 47 9.32 -4.34 -4.67
C GLU A 47 9.28 -3.69 -3.27
N TRP A 48 8.37 -2.74 -3.06
CA TRP A 48 8.21 -2.11 -1.75
C TRP A 48 7.71 -3.11 -0.71
N VAL A 49 6.75 -3.96 -1.09
CA VAL A 49 6.24 -5.03 -0.22
C VAL A 49 7.36 -5.99 0.18
N GLY A 50 8.21 -6.40 -0.77
CA GLY A 50 9.36 -7.27 -0.50
C GLY A 50 10.29 -6.66 0.54
N LYS A 51 10.66 -5.38 0.38
CA LYS A 51 11.49 -4.64 1.35
C LYS A 51 10.86 -4.54 2.72
N MET A 52 9.55 -4.28 2.78
CA MET A 52 8.80 -4.25 4.03
C MET A 52 8.86 -5.62 4.73
N LEU A 53 8.60 -6.72 4.01
CA LEU A 53 8.62 -8.07 4.58
C LEU A 53 10.01 -8.49 5.05
N GLU A 54 11.05 -8.19 4.26
CA GLU A 54 12.45 -8.42 4.64
C GLU A 54 12.79 -7.65 5.92
N SER A 55 12.39 -6.38 5.99
CA SER A 55 12.59 -5.56 7.18
C SER A 55 11.85 -6.12 8.40
N MET A 56 10.60 -6.56 8.26
CA MET A 56 9.85 -7.18 9.37
C MET A 56 10.53 -8.46 9.85
N HIS A 57 11.01 -9.28 8.91
CA HIS A 57 11.74 -10.50 9.23
C HIS A 57 13.03 -10.17 9.99
N ASP A 58 13.81 -9.21 9.51
CA ASP A 58 15.08 -8.80 10.12
C ASP A 58 14.88 -8.19 11.50
N GLU A 59 13.84 -7.38 11.71
CA GLU A 59 13.46 -6.87 13.03
C GLU A 59 13.07 -8.02 13.97
N SER A 60 12.26 -8.96 13.49
CA SER A 60 11.87 -10.15 14.26
C SER A 60 13.07 -11.01 14.66
N MET A 61 14.08 -11.12 13.79
CA MET A 61 15.25 -11.98 14.02
C MET A 61 16.33 -11.30 14.86
N ASN A 62 16.51 -9.99 14.70
CA ASN A 62 17.65 -9.26 15.27
C ASN A 62 17.25 -8.30 16.41
N GLY A 63 15.96 -8.18 16.72
CA GLY A 63 15.44 -7.29 17.77
C GLY A 63 15.60 -5.80 17.45
N ALA A 64 15.85 -5.45 16.18
CA ALA A 64 15.84 -4.07 15.74
C ALA A 64 14.40 -3.54 15.73
N THR A 65 14.19 -2.30 16.14
CA THR A 65 12.89 -1.62 16.07
C THR A 65 13.04 -0.29 15.34
N GLY A 66 12.13 -0.02 14.42
CA GLY A 66 11.99 1.31 13.81
C GLY A 66 12.58 1.42 12.41
N SER A 67 12.44 0.40 11.57
CA SER A 67 12.79 0.52 10.16
C SER A 67 11.97 1.61 9.47
N ASP A 68 12.67 2.61 8.92
CA ASP A 68 12.08 3.67 8.09
C ASP A 68 11.41 3.11 6.81
N VAL A 69 11.62 1.82 6.49
CA VAL A 69 11.01 1.14 5.35
C VAL A 69 9.47 1.11 5.47
N TYR A 70 8.92 1.08 6.69
CA TYR A 70 7.47 1.05 6.91
C TYR A 70 6.76 2.34 6.48
N THR A 71 7.48 3.46 6.51
CA THR A 71 6.96 4.79 6.22
C THR A 71 7.55 5.39 4.96
N ALA A 72 8.55 4.71 4.36
CA ALA A 72 9.17 5.13 3.12
C ALA A 72 8.15 5.15 1.98
N PRO A 73 8.09 6.22 1.17
CA PRO A 73 7.18 6.30 0.04
C PRO A 73 7.54 5.26 -1.03
N ASP A 74 6.54 4.54 -1.55
CA ASP A 74 6.72 3.67 -2.71
C ASP A 74 6.89 4.54 -3.98
N PRO A 75 8.08 4.54 -4.63
CA PRO A 75 8.34 5.39 -5.80
C PRO A 75 7.52 4.98 -7.02
N ASN A 76 6.99 3.75 -7.04
CA ASN A 76 6.21 3.20 -8.14
C ASN A 76 4.70 3.27 -7.86
N CYS A 77 4.28 3.93 -6.78
CA CYS A 77 2.87 4.02 -6.42
C CYS A 77 2.07 4.79 -7.49
N LYS A 78 0.85 4.33 -7.72
CA LYS A 78 -0.11 4.96 -8.63
C LYS A 78 -1.33 5.36 -7.83
N ARG A 79 -1.86 6.55 -8.11
CA ARG A 79 -3.11 7.00 -7.47
C ARG A 79 -4.26 6.14 -7.97
N ILE A 80 -5.08 5.67 -7.05
CA ILE A 80 -6.26 4.86 -7.37
C ILE A 80 -7.49 5.77 -7.44
N LEU A 81 -8.24 5.65 -8.53
CA LEU A 81 -9.53 6.30 -8.75
C LEU A 81 -10.66 5.32 -8.42
N PHE A 82 -11.69 5.79 -7.73
CA PHE A 82 -12.81 4.99 -7.25
C PHE A 82 -14.12 5.78 -7.29
#